data_AF-A0AAJ1RC36-F1
#
_entry.id   AF-A0AAJ1RC36-F1
#
_cell.length_a   1.000
_cell.length_b   1.000
_cell.length_c   1.000
_cell.angle_alpha   90.00
_cell.angle_beta   90.00
_cell.angle_gamma   90.00
#
_symmetry.space_group_name_H-M   'P 1'
#
loop_
_entity.id
_entity.type
_entity.pdbx_description
1 polymer ?
#
loop_
_entity_poly.entity_id
_entity_poly.type
_entity_poly.pdbx_seq_one_letter_code
_entity_poly.pdbx_strand_id
1 'polypeptide(L)'
;RGEEESIIALQALRAEIVTAQSSVRGYQLVRRERFLGPYRVAVPAARRKIADVRSSIEADERAPIERIEAVFEEWLRRFAEPTIA
;
A
#
# COMPACT_ATOMS: atom_id res chain seq x y z
N ARG A 1 -9.28 23.65 -2.80
CA ARG A 1 -7.87 23.21 -2.83
C ARG A 1 -7.67 21.86 -2.15
N GLY A 2 -8.34 21.55 -1.02
CA GLY A 2 -8.13 20.28 -0.30
C GLY A 2 -8.68 19.00 -0.96
N GLU A 3 -9.76 19.05 -1.74
CA GLU A 3 -10.40 17.84 -2.27
C GLU A 3 -9.60 17.19 -3.43
N GLU A 4 -9.12 17.99 -4.39
CA GLU A 4 -8.30 17.50 -5.51
C GLU A 4 -6.98 16.89 -5.02
N GLU A 5 -6.32 17.54 -4.06
CA GLU A 5 -5.09 17.03 -3.44
C GLU A 5 -5.33 15.70 -2.70
N SER A 6 -6.47 15.57 -2.01
CA SER A 6 -6.87 14.33 -1.33
C SER A 6 -7.14 13.20 -2.32
N ILE A 7 -7.82 13.49 -3.44
CA ILE A 7 -8.04 12.50 -4.50
C ILE A 7 -6.70 12.04 -5.07
N ILE A 8 -5.78 12.95 -5.39
CA ILE A 8 -4.46 12.61 -5.92
C ILE A 8 -3.69 11.73 -4.91
N ALA A 9 -3.72 12.06 -3.63
CA ALA A 9 -3.07 11.28 -2.58
C ALA A 9 -3.63 9.85 -2.50
N LEU A 10 -4.96 9.69 -2.56
CA LEU A 10 -5.62 8.39 -2.54
C LEU A 10 -5.35 7.56 -3.81
N GLN A 11 -5.30 8.20 -4.98
CA GLN A 11 -4.92 7.55 -6.23
C GLN A 11 -3.48 7.03 -6.18
N ALA A 12 -2.56 7.86 -5.64
CA ALA A 12 -1.17 7.47 -5.46
C ALA A 12 -1.03 6.32 -4.46
N LEU A 13 -1.76 6.35 -3.33
CA LEU A 13 -1.80 5.23 -2.38
C LEU A 13 -2.28 3.94 -3.05
N ARG A 14 -3.36 4.00 -3.83
CA ARG A 14 -3.87 2.83 -4.56
C ARG A 14 -2.80 2.27 -5.51
N ALA A 15 -2.08 3.14 -6.22
CA ALA A 15 -1.03 2.72 -7.15
C ALA A 15 0.10 1.95 -6.44
N GLU A 16 0.53 2.39 -5.25
CA GLU A 16 1.54 1.66 -4.47
C GLU A 16 1.04 0.28 -4.01
N ILE A 17 -0.19 0.21 -3.48
CA ILE A 17 -0.78 -1.07 -3.02
C ILE A 17 -0.88 -2.05 -4.21
N VAL A 18 -1.37 -1.60 -5.36
CA VAL A 18 -1.47 -2.42 -6.58
C VAL A 18 -0.09 -2.86 -7.07
N THR A 19 0.91 -1.99 -6.97
CA THR A 19 2.30 -2.32 -7.35
C THR A 19 2.86 -3.41 -6.45
N ALA A 20 2.67 -3.31 -5.13
CA ALA A 20 3.09 -4.34 -4.19
C ALA A 20 2.41 -5.69 -4.47
N GLN A 21 1.08 -5.69 -4.66
CA GLN A 21 0.31 -6.90 -4.97
C GLN A 21 0.75 -7.56 -6.28
N SER A 22 0.89 -6.77 -7.33
CA SER A 22 1.32 -7.24 -8.66
C SER A 22 2.73 -7.83 -8.62
N SER A 23 3.62 -7.21 -7.85
CA SER A 23 5.00 -7.66 -7.66
C SER A 23 5.08 -9.04 -6.99
N VAL A 24 4.35 -9.23 -5.88
CA VAL A 24 4.27 -10.52 -5.18
C VAL A 24 3.68 -11.60 -6.10
N ARG A 25 2.62 -11.29 -6.85
CA ARG A 25 2.04 -12.23 -7.81
C ARG A 25 3.02 -12.60 -8.92
N GLY A 26 3.75 -11.63 -9.46
CA GLY A 26 4.80 -11.86 -10.46
C GLY A 26 5.90 -12.78 -9.93
N TYR A 27 6.34 -12.56 -8.69
CA TYR A 27 7.28 -13.44 -8.02
C TYR A 27 6.69 -14.85 -7.80
N GLN A 28 5.45 -14.98 -7.33
CA GLN A 28 4.82 -16.27 -7.08
C GLN A 28 4.70 -17.11 -8.36
N LEU A 29 4.41 -16.47 -9.50
CA LEU A 29 4.27 -17.13 -10.80
C LEU A 29 5.61 -17.54 -11.43
N VAL A 30 6.64 -16.71 -11.30
CA VAL A 30 7.89 -16.86 -12.08
C VAL A 30 9.09 -17.24 -11.21
N ARG A 31 8.99 -17.06 -9.89
CA ARG A 31 10.04 -17.31 -8.88
C ARG A 31 11.35 -16.58 -9.16
N ARG A 32 11.28 -15.37 -9.73
CA ARG A 32 12.45 -14.51 -9.99
C ARG A 32 12.42 -13.28 -9.11
N GLU A 33 13.49 -13.05 -8.35
CA GLU A 33 13.59 -11.93 -7.41
C GLU A 33 13.42 -10.55 -8.03
N ARG A 34 13.73 -10.38 -9.32
CA ARG A 34 13.55 -9.09 -10.01
C ARG A 34 12.11 -8.55 -9.92
N PHE A 35 11.12 -9.43 -9.77
CA PHE A 35 9.72 -9.02 -9.58
C PHE A 35 9.46 -8.41 -8.21
N LEU A 36 10.34 -8.62 -7.22
CA LEU A 36 10.25 -8.02 -5.88
C LEU A 36 10.90 -6.63 -5.79
N GLY A 37 11.60 -6.18 -6.84
CA GLY A 37 12.18 -4.83 -6.88
C GLY A 37 11.13 -3.74 -6.60
N PRO A 38 10.02 -3.69 -7.36
CA PRO A 38 8.96 -2.71 -7.11
C PRO A 38 8.24 -2.94 -5.78
N TYR A 39 8.08 -4.18 -5.29
CA TYR A 39 7.52 -4.47 -3.96
C TYR A 39 8.27 -3.75 -2.84
N ARG A 40 9.61 -3.86 -2.84
CA ARG A 40 10.49 -3.27 -1.80
C ARG A 40 10.39 -1.75 -1.74
N VAL A 41 9.98 -1.10 -2.83
CA VAL A 41 9.74 0.35 -2.90
C VAL A 41 8.28 0.69 -2.54
N ALA A 42 7.33 -0.07 -3.07
CA ALA A 42 5.91 0.23 -2.95
C ALA A 42 5.37 0.04 -1.53
N VAL A 43 5.83 -0.95 -0.76
CA VAL A 43 5.39 -1.17 0.62
C VAL A 43 5.70 0.02 1.55
N PRO A 44 6.96 0.49 1.65
CA PRO A 44 7.24 1.68 2.46
C PRO A 44 6.56 2.95 1.90
N ALA A 45 6.41 3.07 0.58
CA ALA A 45 5.69 4.20 -0.03
C ALA A 45 4.19 4.19 0.35
N ALA A 46 3.52 3.03 0.34
CA ALA A 46 2.13 2.89 0.76
C ALA A 46 1.95 3.26 2.24
N ARG A 47 2.82 2.77 3.13
CA ARG A 47 2.80 3.11 4.57
C ARG A 47 2.95 4.62 4.80
N ARG A 48 3.89 5.26 4.09
CA ARG A 48 4.06 6.72 4.16
C ARG A 48 2.82 7.46 3.69
N LYS A 49 2.24 7.08 2.55
CA LYS A 49 1.02 7.72 2.01
C LYS A 49 -0.19 7.55 2.93
N ILE A 50 -0.33 6.39 3.59
CA ILE A 50 -1.35 6.17 4.63
C ILE A 50 -1.15 7.17 5.78
N ALA A 51 0.08 7.31 6.26
CA ALA A 51 0.39 8.27 7.34
C ALA A 51 0.11 9.71 6.92
N ASP A 52 0.49 10.09 5.69
CA ASP A 52 0.25 11.42 5.12
C ASP A 52 -1.26 11.71 5.06
N VAL A 53 -2.06 10.82 4.46
CA VAL A 53 -3.54 10.96 4.38
C VAL A 53 -4.18 11.01 5.76
N ARG A 54 -3.76 10.14 6.69
CA ARG A 54 -4.27 10.14 8.07
C ARG A 54 -3.97 11.45 8.80
N SER A 55 -2.83 12.08 8.52
CA SER A 55 -2.43 13.35 9.13
C SER A 55 -3.14 14.57 8.53
N SER A 56 -3.67 14.46 7.29
CA SER A 56 -4.35 15.54 6.58
C SER A 56 -5.86 15.57 6.77
N ILE A 57 -6.43 14.61 7.49
CA ILE A 57 -7.88 14.51 7.76
C ILE A 57 -8.17 14.57 9.27
N GLU A 58 -9.36 15.07 9.59
CA GLU A 58 -9.85 15.19 10.96
C GLU A 58 -10.03 13.81 11.61
N ALA A 59 -9.91 13.74 12.93
CA ALA A 59 -9.84 12.48 13.65
C ALA A 59 -11.11 11.61 13.49
N ASP A 60 -12.27 12.24 13.40
CA ASP A 60 -13.57 11.60 13.17
C ASP A 60 -13.74 11.06 11.74
N GLU A 61 -12.93 11.53 10.79
CA GLU A 61 -12.92 11.08 9.39
C GLU A 61 -11.86 10.01 9.10
N ARG A 62 -11.07 9.56 10.09
CA ARG A 62 -9.96 8.61 9.89
C ARG A 62 -10.36 7.15 9.70
N ALA A 63 -11.58 6.77 10.07
CA ALA A 63 -12.02 5.37 10.04
C ALA A 63 -11.78 4.65 8.68
N PRO A 64 -11.96 5.30 7.50
CA PRO A 64 -11.66 4.67 6.21
C PRO A 64 -10.16 4.40 6.00
N ILE A 65 -9.28 5.37 6.28
CA ILE A 65 -7.84 5.20 6.05
C ILE A 65 -7.23 4.20 7.04
N GLU A 66 -7.71 4.17 8.28
CA GLU A 66 -7.31 3.17 9.28
C GLU A 66 -7.74 1.76 8.89
N ARG A 67 -8.92 1.61 8.28
CA ARG A 67 -9.36 0.32 7.72
C ARG A 67 -8.47 -0.13 6.57
N ILE A 68 -8.05 0.80 5.69
CA ILE A 68 -7.11 0.48 4.59
C ILE A 68 -5.77 0.02 5.17
N GLU A 69 -5.22 0.72 6.16
CA GLU A 69 -3.99 0.36 6.85
C GLU A 69 -4.09 -1.05 7.45
N ALA A 70 -5.15 -1.34 8.20
CA ALA A 70 -5.36 -2.64 8.82
C ALA A 70 -5.41 -3.79 7.81
N VAL A 71 -6.17 -3.63 6.71
CA VAL A 71 -6.28 -4.65 5.65
C VAL A 71 -4.95 -4.83 4.92
N PHE A 72 -4.22 -3.73 4.66
CA PHE A 72 -2.93 -3.79 3.99
C PHE A 72 -1.87 -4.50 4.84
N GLU A 73 -1.76 -4.16 6.13
CA GLU A 73 -0.84 -4.81 7.06
C GLU A 73 -1.21 -6.27 7.32
N GLU A 74 -2.50 -6.59 7.37
CA GLU A 74 -2.95 -7.98 7.45
C GLU A 74 -2.54 -8.77 6.21
N TRP A 75 -2.72 -8.22 5.01
CA TRP A 75 -2.29 -8.86 3.77
C TRP A 75 -0.76 -9.05 3.73
N LEU A 76 0.03 -8.05 4.16
CA LEU A 76 1.48 -8.17 4.25
C LEU A 76 1.87 -9.36 5.14
N ARG A 77 1.33 -9.38 6.37
CA ARG A 77 1.65 -10.39 7.39
C ARG A 77 1.19 -11.80 7.01
N ARG A 78 -0.03 -11.94 6.48
CA ARG A 78 -0.66 -13.26 6.26
C ARG A 78 -0.35 -13.84 4.89
N PHE A 79 0.02 -13.02 3.91
CA PHE A 79 0.18 -13.46 2.52
C PHE A 79 1.49 -12.99 1.90
N ALA A 80 1.75 -11.68 1.84
CA ALA A 80 2.86 -11.16 1.05
C ALA A 80 4.21 -11.64 1.57
N GLU A 81 4.51 -11.37 2.85
CA GLU A 81 5.78 -11.72 3.48
C GLU A 81 6.02 -13.24 3.49
N PRO A 82 5.05 -14.10 3.90
CA PRO A 82 5.23 -15.55 3.81
C PRO A 82 5.43 -16.09 2.38
N THR A 83 4.94 -15.39 1.36
CA THR A 83 5.07 -15.82 -0.04
C THR A 83 6.47 -15.55 -0.61
N ILE A 84 7.16 -14.53 -0.09
CA ILE A 84 8.44 -14.03 -0.61
C ILE A 84 9.65 -14.35 0.28
N ALA A 85 9.41 -14.82 1.51
CA ALA A 85 10.41 -15.31 2.45
C ALA A 85 11.04 -16.65 2.04
#